data_AF-A0A956G0S2-F1
#
_entry.id   AF-A0A956G0S2-F1
#
_cell.length_a   1.000
_cell.length_b   1.000
_cell.length_c   1.000
_cell.angle_alpha   90.00
_cell.angle_beta   90.00
_cell.angle_gamma   90.00
#
_symmetry.space_group_name_H-M   'P 1'
#
loop_
_entity.id
_entity.type
_entity.pdbx_description
1 polymer ?
#
loop_
_entity_poly.entity_id
_entity_poly.type
_entity_poly.pdbx_seq_one_letter_code
_entity_poly.pdbx_strand_id
1 'polypeptide(L)'
;MSDASSTSAAETMAETTASDAGDEPWFPGALSGGCPPAWTGADVVGETELGAFVGKTALFAYVPCLDSEALSSAFLEIAIFDEGVDFAAAKRGEGARLHLSPDWWYTSDRQWLERGADSAFLTDGADSVNFSVHLTIRAKSGNWDAFDPLDPPVLHGSIESEDPSGPRGSFDAAFCGARIAEPWCPD
;
A
#
# COMPACT_ATOMS: atom_id res chain seq x y z
N MET A 1 -0.04 75.27 1.63
CA MET A 1 1.42 75.41 1.42
C MET A 1 2.05 74.97 2.73
N SER A 2 2.19 73.65 2.96
CA SER A 2 3.34 72.80 2.54
C SER A 2 4.57 73.14 3.40
N ASP A 3 5.25 72.25 4.12
CA ASP A 3 5.15 70.80 4.32
C ASP A 3 5.83 70.45 5.65
N ALA A 4 5.40 69.35 6.26
CA ALA A 4 5.98 68.78 7.47
C ALA A 4 7.18 67.88 7.12
N SER A 5 8.19 67.91 7.99
CA SER A 5 9.32 66.98 8.04
C SER A 5 8.91 65.52 7.94
N SER A 6 9.68 64.71 7.22
CA SER A 6 9.71 63.26 7.41
C SER A 6 11.14 62.76 7.21
N THR A 7 11.75 62.36 8.31
CA THR A 7 13.01 61.61 8.36
C THR A 7 12.68 60.13 8.53
N SER A 8 13.34 59.33 7.70
CA SER A 8 13.39 57.87 7.67
C SER A 8 13.54 57.18 9.03
N ALA A 9 12.78 56.10 9.23
CA ALA A 9 13.19 54.96 10.04
C ALA A 9 12.65 53.67 9.40
N ALA A 10 13.53 52.68 9.32
CA ALA A 10 13.31 51.40 8.67
C ALA A 10 12.25 50.55 9.36
N GLU A 11 11.34 49.96 8.59
CA GLU A 11 10.58 48.78 8.97
C GLU A 11 10.97 47.63 8.05
N THR A 12 12.01 46.90 8.48
CA THR A 12 12.13 45.48 8.16
C THR A 12 11.29 44.75 9.20
N MET A 13 10.13 44.19 8.84
CA MET A 13 9.55 43.05 9.58
C MET A 13 8.61 42.22 8.70
N ALA A 14 9.04 40.97 8.52
CA ALA A 14 8.25 39.76 8.32
C ALA A 14 7.29 39.74 7.12
N GLU A 15 7.87 39.58 5.92
CA GLU A 15 7.30 38.60 5.01
C GLU A 15 7.36 37.26 5.74
N THR A 16 6.23 36.87 6.33
CA THR A 16 6.05 35.51 6.82
C THR A 16 6.09 34.68 5.57
N THR A 17 7.27 34.13 5.24
CA THR A 17 7.35 32.92 4.46
C THR A 17 6.44 31.96 5.19
N ALA A 18 5.22 31.77 4.66
CA ALA A 18 4.48 30.56 4.90
C ALA A 18 5.48 29.50 4.52
N SER A 19 6.12 28.96 5.55
CA SER A 19 7.04 27.86 5.44
C SER A 19 6.29 26.87 4.56
N ASP A 20 6.85 26.58 3.40
CA ASP A 20 6.79 25.28 2.76
C ASP A 20 7.27 24.26 3.81
N ALA A 21 6.49 24.10 4.88
CA ALA A 21 6.38 22.86 5.60
C ALA A 21 5.82 21.93 4.54
N GLY A 22 6.76 21.35 3.79
CA GLY A 22 6.48 20.38 2.74
C GLY A 22 5.43 19.44 3.28
N ASP A 23 4.39 19.27 2.48
CA ASP A 23 3.27 18.38 2.74
C ASP A 23 3.77 17.18 3.53
N GLU A 24 3.47 17.16 4.84
CA GLU A 24 3.70 15.99 5.67
C GLU A 24 3.10 14.80 4.92
N PRO A 25 3.75 13.63 4.94
CA PRO A 25 3.26 12.47 4.20
C PRO A 25 1.80 12.25 4.59
N TRP A 26 0.88 12.59 3.68
CA TRP A 26 -0.55 12.46 3.87
C TRP A 26 -0.91 10.98 3.71
N PHE A 27 -0.36 10.14 4.59
CA PHE A 27 -1.12 9.01 5.07
C PHE A 27 -2.37 9.63 5.67
N PRO A 28 -3.58 9.32 5.16
CA PRO A 28 -4.76 9.71 5.88
C PRO A 28 -4.62 9.03 7.24
N GLY A 29 -4.34 9.80 8.29
CA GLY A 29 -4.13 9.24 9.64
C GLY A 29 -5.34 8.40 10.10
N ALA A 30 -6.47 8.57 9.42
CA ALA A 30 -7.69 7.80 9.52
C ALA A 30 -7.63 6.35 8.99
N LEU A 31 -6.57 5.93 8.29
CA LEU A 31 -6.38 4.54 7.83
C LEU A 31 -5.57 3.66 8.82
N SER A 32 -5.25 4.14 10.01
CA SER A 32 -4.23 3.53 10.89
C SER A 32 -4.56 2.19 11.58
N GLY A 33 -5.64 1.48 11.24
CA GLY A 33 -5.90 0.17 11.88
C GLY A 33 -7.21 -0.55 11.58
N GLY A 34 -7.92 -0.19 10.51
CA GLY A 34 -9.17 -0.82 10.12
C GLY A 34 -8.97 -2.03 9.21
N CYS A 35 -9.84 -3.04 9.31
CA CYS A 35 -10.04 -4.07 8.30
C CYS A 35 -11.55 -4.27 8.11
N PRO A 36 -12.04 -4.53 6.88
CA PRO A 36 -13.46 -4.77 6.66
C PRO A 36 -13.93 -6.03 7.44
N PRO A 37 -15.23 -6.18 7.68
CA PRO A 37 -15.77 -7.35 8.39
C PRO A 37 -15.67 -8.65 7.58
N ALA A 38 -15.74 -8.54 6.25
CA ALA A 38 -15.55 -9.60 5.28
C ALA A 38 -15.00 -8.99 3.98
N TRP A 39 -14.20 -9.76 3.25
CA TRP A 39 -13.78 -9.39 1.91
C TRP A 39 -13.42 -10.62 1.09
N THR A 40 -13.84 -10.61 -0.17
CA THR A 40 -13.36 -11.50 -1.23
C THR A 40 -13.10 -10.61 -2.42
N GLY A 41 -12.08 -10.89 -3.20
CA GLY A 41 -11.77 -10.00 -4.32
C GLY A 41 -10.68 -10.50 -5.25
N ALA A 42 -10.10 -11.68 -5.01
CA ALA A 42 -9.15 -12.25 -5.94
C ALA A 42 -9.77 -13.35 -6.78
N ASP A 43 -9.30 -13.44 -8.02
CA ASP A 43 -9.39 -14.64 -8.84
C ASP A 43 -8.00 -14.88 -9.44
N VAL A 44 -7.05 -15.22 -8.56
CA VAL A 44 -5.66 -15.48 -8.93
C VAL A 44 -5.40 -16.97 -8.82
N VAL A 45 -4.86 -17.56 -9.88
CA VAL A 45 -4.54 -18.98 -9.92
C VAL A 45 -3.12 -19.19 -10.41
N GLY A 46 -2.48 -20.25 -9.94
CA GLY A 46 -1.15 -20.66 -10.39
C GLY A 46 -0.78 -22.04 -9.86
N GLU A 47 0.29 -22.59 -10.43
CA GLU A 47 1.02 -23.73 -9.93
C GLU A 47 2.41 -23.25 -9.52
N THR A 48 2.87 -23.73 -8.37
CA THR A 48 4.16 -23.32 -7.79
C THR A 48 4.91 -24.53 -7.24
N GLU A 49 6.13 -24.32 -6.75
CA GLU A 49 6.87 -25.37 -6.04
C GLU A 49 6.18 -25.83 -4.74
N LEU A 50 5.31 -24.99 -4.16
CA LEU A 50 4.44 -25.36 -3.02
C LEU A 50 3.14 -26.06 -3.47
N GLY A 51 2.91 -26.15 -4.77
CA GLY A 51 1.72 -26.72 -5.39
C GLY A 51 0.78 -25.67 -5.98
N ALA A 52 -0.44 -26.11 -6.28
CA ALA A 52 -1.51 -25.26 -6.78
C ALA A 52 -1.90 -24.17 -5.77
N PHE A 53 -2.09 -22.96 -6.27
CA PHE A 53 -2.53 -21.80 -5.50
C PHE A 53 -3.83 -21.24 -6.12
N VAL A 54 -4.83 -21.03 -5.27
CA VAL A 54 -6.13 -20.46 -5.68
C VAL A 54 -6.47 -19.28 -4.77
N GLY A 55 -6.02 -18.09 -5.14
CA GLY A 55 -6.24 -16.85 -4.42
C GLY A 55 -7.68 -16.34 -4.55
N LYS A 56 -8.39 -16.16 -3.41
CA LYS A 56 -9.77 -15.65 -3.36
C LYS A 56 -9.96 -14.39 -2.52
N THR A 57 -9.14 -14.23 -1.49
CA THR A 57 -9.18 -13.04 -0.62
C THR A 57 -7.98 -12.17 -0.94
N ALA A 58 -8.20 -10.89 -1.25
CA ALA A 58 -7.13 -9.92 -1.45
C ALA A 58 -7.25 -8.79 -0.44
N LEU A 59 -6.15 -8.46 0.22
CA LEU A 59 -6.05 -7.37 1.16
C LEU A 59 -4.79 -6.55 0.86
N PHE A 60 -4.80 -5.27 1.21
CA PHE A 60 -3.60 -4.45 1.12
C PHE A 60 -3.41 -3.60 2.37
N ALA A 61 -2.15 -3.30 2.67
CA ALA A 61 -1.73 -2.48 3.80
C ALA A 61 -0.64 -1.50 3.37
N TYR A 62 -0.44 -0.46 4.17
CA TYR A 62 0.80 0.31 4.15
C TYR A 62 1.67 -0.14 5.32
N VAL A 63 2.89 -0.59 5.02
CA VAL A 63 3.84 -1.09 6.02
C VAL A 63 4.88 0.00 6.25
N PRO A 64 4.92 0.61 7.46
CA PRO A 64 5.92 1.63 7.76
C PRO A 64 7.30 0.97 7.92
N CYS A 65 8.34 1.60 7.37
CA CYS A 65 9.71 1.19 7.64
C CYS A 65 10.20 1.75 8.97
N LEU A 66 10.56 0.85 9.89
CA LEU A 66 10.90 1.18 11.28
C LEU A 66 12.32 1.76 11.44
N ASP A 67 13.18 1.62 10.43
CA ASP A 67 14.58 2.08 10.49
C ASP A 67 14.75 3.57 10.18
N SER A 68 13.69 4.24 9.72
CA SER A 68 13.65 5.69 9.61
C SER A 68 12.79 6.26 10.74
N GLU A 69 13.36 7.11 11.59
CA GLU A 69 12.60 7.87 12.60
C GLU A 69 11.46 8.73 12.00
N ALA A 70 11.45 8.87 10.68
CA ALA A 70 10.35 9.43 9.92
C ALA A 70 9.47 8.30 9.34
N LEU A 71 8.16 8.38 9.55
CA LEU A 71 7.12 7.66 8.80
C LEU A 71 7.13 8.00 7.28
N SER A 72 8.21 8.61 6.76
CA SER A 72 8.37 9.05 5.38
C SER A 72 8.59 7.89 4.40
N SER A 73 8.86 6.69 4.89
CA SER A 73 9.00 5.48 4.08
C SER A 73 8.04 4.43 4.59
N ALA A 74 6.88 4.33 3.95
CA ALA A 74 6.07 3.13 3.98
C ALA A 74 5.95 2.59 2.55
N PHE A 75 5.85 1.29 2.41
CA PHE A 75 5.56 0.65 1.14
C PHE A 75 4.15 0.06 1.13
N LEU A 76 3.61 -0.13 -0.07
CA LEU A 76 2.32 -0.78 -0.27
C LEU A 76 2.53 -2.29 -0.26
N GLU A 77 1.85 -3.01 0.61
CA GLU A 77 1.79 -4.46 0.59
C GLU A 77 0.44 -4.90 0.03
N ILE A 78 0.45 -5.89 -0.87
CA ILE A 78 -0.77 -6.60 -1.29
C ILE A 78 -0.59 -8.08 -0.97
N ALA A 79 -1.54 -8.65 -0.22
CA ALA A 79 -1.57 -10.06 0.11
C ALA A 79 -2.83 -10.71 -0.48
N ILE A 80 -2.62 -11.80 -1.23
CA ILE A 80 -3.70 -12.62 -1.78
C ILE A 80 -3.63 -13.98 -1.09
N PHE A 81 -4.72 -14.39 -0.45
CA PHE A 81 -4.81 -15.61 0.33
C PHE A 81 -5.55 -16.70 -0.42
N ASP A 82 -5.07 -17.93 -0.24
CA ASP A 82 -5.64 -19.15 -0.83
C ASP A 82 -7.11 -19.37 -0.39
N GLU A 83 -7.90 -20.08 -1.20
CA GLU A 83 -9.31 -20.39 -0.96
C GLU A 83 -9.54 -21.19 0.33
N GLY A 84 -8.53 -21.91 0.82
CA GLY A 84 -8.58 -22.61 2.10
C GLY A 84 -8.48 -21.70 3.34
N VAL A 85 -8.06 -20.44 3.17
CA VAL A 85 -7.84 -19.49 4.27
C VAL A 85 -9.11 -18.72 4.57
N ASP A 86 -9.61 -18.82 5.80
CA ASP A 86 -10.74 -18.00 6.22
C ASP A 86 -10.34 -16.53 6.40
N PHE A 87 -11.33 -15.64 6.26
CA PHE A 87 -11.08 -14.20 6.31
C PHE A 87 -10.54 -13.71 7.68
N ALA A 88 -10.86 -14.41 8.78
CA ALA A 88 -10.35 -14.03 10.10
C ALA A 88 -8.85 -14.34 10.23
N ALA A 89 -8.39 -15.46 9.67
CA ALA A 89 -6.98 -15.83 9.54
C ALA A 89 -6.24 -14.88 8.61
N ALA A 90 -6.82 -14.55 7.45
CA ALA A 90 -6.24 -13.61 6.49
C ALA A 90 -5.92 -12.24 7.13
N LYS A 91 -6.83 -11.71 7.98
CA LYS A 91 -6.61 -10.44 8.71
C LYS A 91 -5.42 -10.47 9.68
N ARG A 92 -5.00 -11.66 10.12
CA ARG A 92 -3.83 -11.85 10.98
C ARG A 92 -2.57 -12.18 10.17
N GLY A 93 -2.67 -12.20 8.84
CA GLY A 93 -1.58 -12.62 7.96
C GLY A 93 -1.32 -14.13 8.01
N GLU A 94 -2.28 -14.92 8.48
CA GLU A 94 -2.13 -16.38 8.61
C GLU A 94 -2.60 -17.11 7.35
N GLY A 95 -1.88 -18.17 6.99
CA GLY A 95 -2.21 -19.07 5.89
C GLY A 95 -1.40 -18.84 4.61
N ALA A 96 -1.61 -19.72 3.63
CA ALA A 96 -0.96 -19.64 2.34
C ALA A 96 -1.33 -18.35 1.61
N ARG A 97 -0.33 -17.55 1.20
CA ARG A 97 -0.56 -16.25 0.58
C ARG A 97 0.53 -15.85 -0.40
N LEU A 98 0.12 -15.17 -1.45
CA LEU A 98 0.96 -14.44 -2.37
C LEU A 98 1.13 -13.01 -1.86
N HIS A 99 2.34 -12.66 -1.46
CA HIS A 99 2.75 -11.33 -1.05
C HIS A 99 3.39 -10.59 -2.22
N LEU A 100 2.89 -9.40 -2.51
CA LEU A 100 3.42 -8.47 -3.50
C LEU A 100 3.91 -7.22 -2.77
N SER A 101 5.19 -6.89 -2.96
CA SER A 101 5.79 -5.65 -2.48
C SER A 101 6.34 -4.89 -3.69
N PRO A 102 5.66 -3.87 -4.19
CA PRO A 102 6.21 -2.98 -5.18
C PRO A 102 7.47 -2.30 -4.65
N ASP A 103 8.45 -2.12 -5.52
CA ASP A 103 9.79 -1.57 -5.22
C ASP A 103 9.80 -0.04 -5.09
N TRP A 104 8.66 0.62 -5.28
CA TRP A 104 8.55 2.06 -5.24
C TRP A 104 8.16 2.57 -3.86
N TRP A 105 8.96 3.53 -3.40
CA TRP A 105 8.72 4.34 -2.22
C TRP A 105 7.52 5.22 -2.53
N TYR A 106 6.62 5.42 -1.56
CA TYR A 106 5.49 6.34 -1.74
C TYR A 106 6.01 7.72 -2.15
N THR A 107 5.76 8.10 -3.40
CA THR A 107 5.89 9.48 -3.85
C THR A 107 4.49 10.07 -3.90
N SER A 108 4.37 11.35 -3.52
CA SER A 108 3.09 12.09 -3.56
C SER A 108 2.48 12.16 -4.96
N ASP A 109 3.29 11.91 -5.99
CA ASP A 109 2.86 11.82 -7.36
C ASP A 109 2.36 10.40 -7.65
N ARG A 110 1.05 10.26 -7.92
CA ARG A 110 0.28 9.01 -8.06
C ARG A 110 0.77 8.03 -9.16
N GLN A 111 1.97 8.25 -9.70
CA GLN A 111 2.67 7.46 -10.73
C GLN A 111 2.81 5.99 -10.39
N TRP A 112 2.65 5.65 -9.11
CA TRP A 112 2.69 4.28 -8.65
C TRP A 112 1.56 3.38 -9.16
N LEU A 113 0.44 3.97 -9.57
CA LEU A 113 -0.63 3.24 -10.24
C LEU A 113 -0.21 2.71 -11.62
N GLU A 114 0.89 3.21 -12.20
CA GLU A 114 1.31 2.85 -13.56
C GLU A 114 2.57 1.97 -13.60
N ARG A 115 3.12 1.61 -12.44
CA ARG A 115 4.37 0.84 -12.34
C ARG A 115 4.13 -0.60 -11.91
N GLY A 116 4.74 -1.51 -12.67
CA GLY A 116 4.92 -2.92 -12.31
C GLY A 116 5.52 -3.07 -10.92
N ALA A 117 5.11 -4.08 -10.16
CA ALA A 117 6.01 -4.71 -9.19
C ALA A 117 6.69 -5.88 -9.91
N ASP A 118 7.97 -6.13 -9.58
CA ASP A 118 8.81 -7.13 -10.26
C ASP A 118 9.06 -8.40 -9.41
N SER A 119 8.62 -8.43 -8.14
CA SER A 119 8.83 -9.58 -7.27
C SER A 119 7.64 -9.88 -6.36
N ALA A 120 7.38 -11.17 -6.15
CA ALA A 120 6.36 -11.71 -5.28
C ALA A 120 6.86 -12.92 -4.51
N PHE A 121 6.24 -13.20 -3.37
CA PHE A 121 6.57 -14.33 -2.51
C PHE A 121 5.29 -15.14 -2.24
N LEU A 122 5.28 -16.44 -2.54
CA LEU A 122 4.26 -17.34 -1.99
C LEU A 122 4.79 -17.90 -0.68
N THR A 123 4.07 -17.70 0.41
CA THR A 123 4.41 -18.27 1.72
C THR A 123 3.32 -19.22 2.16
N ASP A 124 3.68 -20.40 2.66
CA ASP A 124 2.79 -21.32 3.40
C ASP A 124 3.50 -21.79 4.69
N GLY A 125 3.05 -21.28 5.83
CA GLY A 125 3.73 -21.51 7.10
C GLY A 125 5.16 -20.97 7.12
N ALA A 126 6.14 -21.86 7.27
CA ALA A 126 7.57 -21.51 7.28
C ALA A 126 8.22 -21.61 5.88
N ASP A 127 7.51 -22.19 4.92
CA ASP A 127 8.02 -22.38 3.57
C ASP A 127 7.69 -21.15 2.71
N SER A 128 8.64 -20.74 1.87
CA SER A 128 8.47 -19.62 0.96
C SER A 128 9.13 -19.88 -0.39
N VAL A 129 8.49 -19.38 -1.45
CA VAL A 129 8.98 -19.44 -2.83
C VAL A 129 8.88 -18.05 -3.45
N ASN A 130 9.90 -17.67 -4.22
CA ASN A 130 9.96 -16.38 -4.90
C ASN A 130 9.46 -16.51 -6.34
N PHE A 131 8.78 -15.48 -6.82
CA PHE A 131 8.28 -15.38 -8.19
C PHE A 131 8.62 -14.03 -8.78
N SER A 132 8.95 -14.04 -10.07
CA SER A 132 8.88 -12.85 -10.91
C SER A 132 7.46 -12.73 -11.45
N VAL A 133 6.82 -11.62 -11.11
CA VAL A 133 5.50 -11.26 -11.59
C VAL A 133 5.53 -9.81 -12.03
N HIS A 134 4.60 -9.45 -12.90
CA HIS A 134 4.25 -8.09 -13.23
C HIS A 134 2.92 -7.75 -12.55
N LEU A 135 2.95 -6.81 -11.62
CA LEU A 135 1.75 -6.28 -10.95
C LEU A 135 1.25 -5.02 -11.68
N THR A 136 0.01 -5.03 -12.13
CA THR A 136 -0.64 -3.82 -12.68
C THR A 136 -1.79 -3.39 -11.77
N ILE A 137 -1.69 -2.20 -11.16
CA ILE A 137 -2.81 -1.57 -10.48
C ILE A 137 -3.54 -0.69 -11.50
N ARG A 138 -4.85 -0.82 -11.64
CA ARG A 138 -5.62 -0.16 -12.71
C ARG A 138 -6.49 0.97 -12.19
N ALA A 139 -6.95 0.85 -10.95
CA ALA A 139 -7.86 1.82 -10.35
C ALA A 139 -7.85 1.71 -8.82
N LYS A 140 -8.51 2.69 -8.20
CA LYS A 140 -8.85 2.69 -6.79
C LYS A 140 -10.28 3.21 -6.56
N SER A 141 -10.96 2.68 -5.54
CA SER A 141 -12.33 3.07 -5.16
C SER A 141 -12.51 3.06 -3.64
N GLY A 142 -13.67 3.51 -3.13
CA GLY A 142 -13.98 3.63 -1.70
C GLY A 142 -13.56 4.97 -1.07
N ASN A 143 -13.76 5.11 0.24
CA ASN A 143 -13.38 6.32 0.99
C ASN A 143 -11.89 6.28 1.37
N TRP A 144 -11.05 7.03 0.66
CA TRP A 144 -9.61 7.09 0.88
C TRP A 144 -9.19 8.05 2.00
N ASP A 145 -10.08 8.95 2.43
CA ASP A 145 -9.77 9.98 3.43
C ASP A 145 -10.05 9.48 4.86
N ALA A 146 -10.90 8.46 5.00
CA ALA A 146 -11.20 7.81 6.27
C ALA A 146 -11.58 6.33 6.09
N PHE A 147 -11.15 5.48 7.01
CA PHE A 147 -11.56 4.07 6.99
C PHE A 147 -13.04 3.92 7.36
N ASP A 148 -13.86 3.49 6.40
CA ASP A 148 -15.22 3.01 6.61
C ASP A 148 -15.27 1.50 6.36
N PRO A 149 -15.67 0.66 7.33
CA PRO A 149 -15.77 -0.79 7.11
C PRO A 149 -16.83 -1.20 6.08
N LEU A 150 -17.80 -0.33 5.76
CA LEU A 150 -18.85 -0.57 4.76
C LEU A 150 -18.48 -0.04 3.36
N ASP A 151 -17.52 0.89 3.30
CA ASP A 151 -16.97 1.45 2.04
C ASP A 151 -15.44 1.59 2.16
N PRO A 152 -14.72 0.46 2.36
CA PRO A 152 -13.29 0.50 2.58
C PRO A 152 -12.57 0.99 1.32
N PRO A 153 -11.38 1.61 1.44
CA PRO A 153 -10.53 1.80 0.28
C PRO A 153 -10.23 0.47 -0.41
N VAL A 154 -10.32 0.43 -1.73
CA VAL A 154 -10.08 -0.76 -2.58
C VAL A 154 -9.09 -0.44 -3.68
N LEU A 155 -8.11 -1.32 -3.87
CA LEU A 155 -7.20 -1.34 -5.01
C LEU A 155 -7.65 -2.39 -6.02
N HIS A 156 -7.79 -1.99 -7.28
CA HIS A 156 -8.11 -2.88 -8.39
C HIS A 156 -6.85 -3.15 -9.19
N GLY A 157 -6.53 -4.41 -9.45
CA GLY A 157 -5.34 -4.75 -10.22
C GLY A 157 -5.35 -6.15 -10.81
N SER A 158 -4.22 -6.50 -11.38
CA SER A 158 -3.94 -7.81 -11.97
C SER A 158 -2.49 -8.20 -11.78
N ILE A 159 -2.23 -9.50 -11.80
CA ILE A 159 -0.91 -10.10 -11.72
C ILE A 159 -0.71 -10.93 -12.97
N GLU A 160 0.45 -10.78 -13.59
CA GLU A 160 0.91 -11.61 -14.70
C GLU A 160 2.27 -12.20 -14.30
N SER A 161 2.38 -13.52 -14.17
CA SER A 161 3.69 -14.14 -13.98
C SER A 161 4.46 -14.23 -15.30
N GLU A 162 5.77 -14.01 -15.25
CA GLU A 162 6.66 -14.29 -16.39
C GLU A 162 6.69 -15.78 -16.73
N ASP A 163 6.51 -16.63 -15.71
CA ASP A 163 6.32 -18.06 -15.90
C ASP A 163 4.87 -18.32 -16.35
N PRO A 164 4.64 -19.08 -17.44
CA PRO A 164 3.43 -19.90 -17.56
C PRO A 164 3.32 -20.77 -16.28
N SER A 165 2.31 -21.54 -15.93
CA SER A 165 2.21 -22.11 -14.55
C SER A 165 2.15 -21.11 -13.37
N GLY A 166 2.99 -20.07 -13.24
CA GLY A 166 3.02 -19.14 -12.11
C GLY A 166 1.72 -18.34 -11.88
N PRO A 167 1.57 -17.69 -10.71
CA PRO A 167 0.33 -17.02 -10.31
C PRO A 167 -0.10 -15.88 -11.24
N ARG A 168 -1.39 -15.85 -11.61
CA ARG A 168 -1.97 -14.82 -12.48
C ARG A 168 -3.46 -14.64 -12.24
N GLY A 169 -3.95 -13.44 -12.50
CA GLY A 169 -5.37 -13.14 -12.41
C GLY A 169 -5.63 -11.71 -11.97
N SER A 170 -6.89 -11.40 -11.67
CA SER A 170 -7.30 -10.09 -11.17
C SER A 170 -7.49 -10.11 -9.66
N PHE A 171 -7.35 -8.93 -9.05
CA PHE A 171 -7.71 -8.73 -7.65
C PHE A 171 -8.36 -7.36 -7.41
N ASP A 172 -9.26 -7.35 -6.46
CA ASP A 172 -9.83 -6.21 -5.76
C ASP A 172 -9.39 -6.35 -4.30
N ALA A 173 -8.31 -5.67 -3.91
CA ALA A 173 -7.77 -5.74 -2.57
C ALA A 173 -8.42 -4.66 -1.70
N ALA A 174 -9.02 -5.02 -0.57
CA ALA A 174 -9.49 -4.03 0.39
C ALA A 174 -8.41 -3.66 1.40
N PHE A 175 -8.48 -2.41 1.86
CA PHE A 175 -7.59 -1.94 2.90
C PHE A 175 -7.82 -2.73 4.19
N CYS A 176 -6.77 -3.33 4.70
CA CYS A 176 -6.71 -3.89 6.04
C CYS A 176 -5.36 -3.46 6.60
N GLY A 177 -5.37 -2.72 7.72
CA GLY A 177 -4.19 -1.97 8.22
C GLY A 177 -2.92 -2.81 8.37
N ALA A 178 -1.82 -2.16 8.82
CA ALA A 178 -0.44 -2.66 8.85
C ALA A 178 -0.15 -4.02 9.57
N ARG A 179 -1.17 -4.79 9.96
CA ARG A 179 -1.07 -6.12 10.55
C ARG A 179 -1.06 -7.28 9.56
N ILE A 180 -1.09 -7.01 8.25
CA ILE A 180 -1.07 -8.09 7.27
C ILE A 180 0.33 -8.74 7.21
N ALA A 181 1.44 -8.03 7.45
CA ALA A 181 2.78 -8.61 7.54
C ALA A 181 3.54 -8.31 8.84
N GLU A 182 4.57 -9.12 9.09
CA GLU A 182 5.67 -8.76 9.96
C GLU A 182 6.47 -7.62 9.31
N PRO A 183 6.94 -6.62 10.08
CA PRO A 183 7.70 -5.50 9.54
C PRO A 183 9.04 -5.99 8.98
N TRP A 184 9.14 -6.08 7.66
CA TRP A 184 10.41 -6.26 6.96
C TRP A 184 10.63 -5.05 6.05
N CYS A 185 11.79 -4.43 6.17
CA CYS A 185 12.25 -3.42 5.23
C CYS A 185 13.29 -4.07 4.31
N PRO A 186 13.12 -4.01 2.98
CA PRO A 186 14.23 -4.28 2.08
C PRO A 186 15.37 -3.29 2.37
N ASP A 187 16.60 -3.81 2.48
CA ASP A 187 17.83 -3.03 2.60
C ASP A 187 18.09 -2.15 1.35
#